data_AF-A0A1Y5FWE9-F1
#
_entry.id   AF-A0A1Y5FWE9-F1
#
_cell.length_a   1.000
_cell.length_b   1.000
_cell.length_c   1.000
_cell.angle_alpha   90.00
_cell.angle_beta   90.00
_cell.angle_gamma   90.00
#
_symmetry.space_group_name_H-M   'P 1'
#
loop_
_entity.id
_entity.type
_entity.pdbx_description
1 polymer ?
#
loop_
_entity_poly.entity_id
_entity_poly.type
_entity_poly.pdbx_seq_one_letter_code
_entity_poly.pdbx_strand_id
1 'polypeptide(L)'
;MSTDLPSFAKSAKELSRNPLGIIALFIVLVYGFACLLFGFSAGDLESFERQPIIWFVVLFPLAVLALFGWLVSCHHDKLYSPKDYRDDNSFLKTLKQKAIDASESSKDVTDLLEYGGEFSIVSEQQELIEKQLGQRDLAIEGQTTKILVRQLAASQVIAWFEKTYYDIFGSQIALLQLASLKDKVTDEEISKIFEKVKHENPEALGSWSTEQYLEYLIQSKLIEKVDKGFAITVRGNEFIKILTGSGYSAEKNL
;
A
#
# COMPACT_ATOMS: atom_id res chain seq x y z
N MET A 1 -66.43 9.68 8.04
CA MET A 1 -65.41 9.00 8.86
C MET A 1 -64.80 7.90 8.01
N SER A 2 -63.94 8.26 7.04
CA SER A 2 -63.43 7.32 6.02
C SER A 2 -62.10 7.74 5.37
N THR A 3 -61.46 8.82 5.85
CA THR A 3 -60.23 9.39 5.26
C THR A 3 -58.95 9.11 6.07
N ASP A 4 -59.04 8.47 7.24
CA ASP A 4 -57.92 8.40 8.20
C ASP A 4 -57.05 7.12 8.10
N LEU A 5 -57.58 6.04 7.53
CA LEU A 5 -56.83 4.79 7.32
C LEU A 5 -55.68 4.93 6.29
N PRO A 6 -55.87 5.62 5.14
CA PRO A 6 -54.80 5.79 4.15
C PRO A 6 -53.66 6.68 4.65
N SER A 7 -53.96 7.70 5.47
CA SER A 7 -52.97 8.62 6.02
C SER A 7 -52.14 7.94 7.12
N PHE A 8 -52.76 7.16 8.00
CA PHE A 8 -52.05 6.37 9.01
C PHE A 8 -51.08 5.35 8.38
N ALA A 9 -51.54 4.61 7.36
CA ALA A 9 -50.69 3.64 6.65
C ALA A 9 -49.50 4.31 5.95
N LYS A 10 -49.70 5.52 5.41
CA LYS A 10 -48.63 6.32 4.81
C LYS A 10 -47.62 6.79 5.86
N SER A 11 -48.07 7.34 6.99
CA SER A 11 -47.20 7.77 8.09
C SER A 11 -46.40 6.61 8.69
N ALA A 12 -47.01 5.44 8.88
CA ALA A 12 -46.30 4.24 9.35
C ALA A 12 -45.20 3.80 8.36
N LYS A 13 -45.48 3.86 7.06
CA LYS A 13 -44.52 3.54 5.99
C LYS A 13 -43.37 4.55 5.91
N GLU A 14 -43.63 5.82 6.19
CA GLU A 14 -42.59 6.86 6.24
C GLU A 14 -41.71 6.69 7.48
N LEU A 15 -42.30 6.39 8.63
CA LEU A 15 -41.59 6.17 9.89
C LEU A 15 -40.74 4.88 9.85
N SER A 16 -41.18 3.84 9.14
CA SER A 16 -40.43 2.57 9.03
C SER A 16 -39.17 2.63 8.13
N ARG A 17 -38.88 3.78 7.49
CA ARG A 17 -37.72 3.92 6.59
C ARG A 17 -36.39 4.14 7.32
N ASN A 18 -36.44 4.57 8.58
CA ASN A 18 -35.25 4.83 9.38
C ASN A 18 -35.35 4.00 10.69
N PRO A 19 -34.25 3.38 11.15
CA PRO A 19 -34.15 2.74 12.46
C PRO A 19 -34.80 3.52 13.61
N LEU A 20 -34.63 4.84 13.66
CA LEU A 20 -35.23 5.71 14.69
C LEU A 20 -36.76 5.71 14.62
N GLY A 21 -37.31 5.73 13.40
CA GLY A 21 -38.75 5.73 13.20
C GLY A 21 -39.40 4.36 13.41
N ILE A 22 -38.68 3.26 13.15
CA ILE A 22 -39.10 1.91 13.55
C ILE A 22 -39.28 1.86 15.07
N ILE A 23 -38.35 2.39 15.85
CA ILE A 23 -38.44 2.45 17.33
C ILE A 23 -39.66 3.27 17.78
N ALA A 24 -39.86 4.46 17.21
CA ALA A 24 -41.01 5.30 17.53
C ALA A 24 -42.34 4.57 17.24
N LEU A 25 -42.43 3.84 16.12
CA LEU A 25 -43.59 3.03 15.78
C LEU A 25 -43.84 1.90 16.79
N PHE A 26 -42.79 1.17 17.16
CA PHE A 26 -42.87 0.08 18.14
C PHE A 26 -43.29 0.57 19.53
N ILE A 27 -42.74 1.70 19.99
CA ILE A 27 -43.09 2.30 21.27
C ILE A 27 -44.58 2.68 21.28
N VAL A 28 -45.06 3.40 20.27
CA VAL A 28 -46.46 3.80 20.17
C VAL A 28 -47.38 2.58 20.11
N LEU A 29 -47.00 1.54 19.38
CA LEU A 29 -47.79 0.31 19.27
C LEU A 29 -47.87 -0.46 20.58
N VAL A 30 -46.74 -0.61 21.30
CA VAL A 30 -46.68 -1.27 22.61
C VAL A 30 -47.51 -0.52 23.64
N TYR A 31 -47.39 0.80 23.70
CA TYR A 31 -48.22 1.62 24.59
C TYR A 31 -49.70 1.58 24.20
N GLY A 32 -50.02 1.59 22.90
CA GLY A 32 -51.38 1.45 22.42
C GLY A 32 -52.03 0.14 22.86
N PHE A 33 -51.33 -0.99 22.69
CA PHE A 33 -51.81 -2.29 23.18
C PHE A 33 -51.86 -2.37 24.71
N ALA A 34 -50.92 -1.75 25.42
CA ALA A 34 -50.97 -1.68 26.87
C ALA A 34 -52.21 -0.92 27.35
N CYS A 35 -52.49 0.27 26.78
CA CYS A 35 -53.70 1.04 27.09
C CYS A 35 -54.98 0.26 26.76
N LEU A 36 -55.01 -0.48 25.66
CA LEU A 36 -56.16 -1.29 25.27
C LEU A 36 -56.37 -2.46 26.24
N LEU A 37 -55.32 -3.21 26.54
CA LEU A 37 -55.37 -4.37 27.42
C LEU A 37 -55.70 -3.98 28.86
N PHE A 38 -55.09 -2.91 29.38
CA PHE A 38 -55.45 -2.38 30.70
C PHE A 38 -56.84 -1.73 30.69
N GLY A 39 -57.22 -1.05 29.61
CA GLY A 39 -58.55 -0.43 29.50
C GLY A 39 -59.70 -1.43 29.55
N PHE A 40 -59.52 -2.61 28.94
CA PHE A 40 -60.57 -3.64 28.88
C PHE A 40 -60.46 -4.73 29.95
N SER A 41 -59.25 -5.05 30.42
CA SER A 41 -59.03 -6.22 31.28
C SER A 41 -58.48 -5.88 32.67
N ALA A 42 -58.20 -4.62 33.01
CA ALA A 42 -57.62 -4.29 34.32
C ALA A 42 -58.54 -4.62 35.51
N GLY A 43 -59.85 -4.69 35.30
CA GLY A 43 -60.83 -5.07 36.34
C GLY A 43 -60.92 -6.58 36.59
N ASP A 44 -60.56 -7.39 35.59
CA ASP A 44 -60.70 -8.85 35.62
C ASP A 44 -59.38 -9.58 35.96
N LEU A 45 -58.28 -8.84 36.03
CA LEU A 45 -56.94 -9.38 36.30
C LEU A 45 -56.65 -9.40 37.79
N GLU A 46 -56.26 -10.57 38.32
CA GLU A 46 -55.75 -10.68 39.67
C GLU A 46 -54.42 -9.94 39.84
N SER A 47 -54.11 -9.53 41.08
CA SER A 47 -52.89 -8.77 41.38
C SER A 47 -51.61 -9.50 40.98
N PHE A 48 -51.63 -10.84 40.97
CA PHE A 48 -50.50 -11.68 40.58
C PHE A 48 -50.27 -11.69 39.05
N GLU A 49 -51.33 -11.60 38.25
CA GLU A 49 -51.27 -11.61 36.79
C GLU A 49 -50.93 -10.24 36.20
N ARG A 50 -51.34 -9.17 36.89
CA ARG A 50 -51.10 -7.79 36.47
C ARG A 50 -49.63 -7.38 36.57
N GLN A 51 -48.88 -7.93 37.53
CA GLN A 51 -47.49 -7.56 37.79
C GLN A 51 -46.57 -7.85 36.60
N PRO A 52 -46.52 -9.06 36.02
CA PRO A 52 -45.72 -9.35 34.83
C PRO A 52 -45.99 -8.40 33.64
N ILE A 53 -47.25 -8.01 33.43
CA ILE A 53 -47.66 -7.13 32.33
C ILE A 53 -47.11 -5.70 32.54
N ILE A 54 -47.20 -5.18 33.78
CA ILE A 54 -46.63 -3.86 34.11
C ILE A 54 -45.11 -3.85 33.91
N TRP A 55 -44.43 -4.89 34.40
CA TRP A 55 -42.98 -5.04 34.22
C TRP A 55 -42.59 -5.11 32.75
N PHE A 56 -43.35 -5.85 31.93
CA PHE A 56 -43.12 -5.90 30.49
C PHE A 56 -43.29 -4.52 29.84
N VAL A 57 -44.37 -3.79 30.12
CA VAL A 57 -44.63 -2.47 29.52
C VAL A 57 -43.59 -1.42 29.89
N VAL A 58 -42.99 -1.50 31.09
CA VAL A 58 -41.96 -0.56 31.54
C VAL A 58 -40.56 -0.97 31.08
N LEU A 59 -40.20 -2.25 31.19
CA LEU A 59 -38.85 -2.73 30.92
C LEU A 59 -38.57 -2.89 29.42
N PHE A 60 -39.57 -3.31 28.64
CA PHE A 60 -39.40 -3.61 27.22
C PHE A 60 -38.92 -2.38 26.40
N PRO A 61 -39.52 -1.18 26.55
CA PRO A 61 -39.03 0.01 25.82
C PRO A 61 -37.58 0.39 26.18
N LEU A 62 -37.17 0.23 27.44
CA LEU A 62 -35.81 0.50 27.90
C LEU A 62 -34.81 -0.50 27.30
N ALA A 63 -35.14 -1.79 27.28
CA ALA A 63 -34.30 -2.83 26.69
C ALA A 63 -34.12 -2.64 25.17
N VAL A 64 -35.21 -2.31 24.46
CA VAL A 64 -35.19 -2.00 23.03
C VAL A 64 -34.32 -0.77 22.77
N LEU A 65 -34.49 0.31 23.55
CA LEU A 65 -33.69 1.52 23.42
C LEU A 65 -32.19 1.25 23.64
N ALA A 66 -31.82 0.46 24.65
CA ALA A 66 -30.43 0.11 24.93
C ALA A 66 -29.80 -0.73 23.80
N LEU A 67 -30.50 -1.76 23.33
CA LEU A 67 -30.04 -2.62 22.24
C LEU A 67 -29.83 -1.82 20.94
N PHE A 68 -30.78 -0.95 20.60
CA PHE A 68 -30.66 -0.10 19.41
C PHE A 68 -29.61 0.99 19.58
N GLY A 69 -29.49 1.61 20.75
CA GLY A 69 -28.46 2.59 21.05
C GLY A 69 -27.05 1.99 20.90
N TRP A 70 -26.88 0.75 21.33
CA TRP A 70 -25.65 -0.01 21.12
C TRP A 70 -25.41 -0.30 19.63
N LEU A 71 -26.43 -0.77 18.91
CA LEU A 71 -26.33 -1.10 17.48
C LEU A 71 -25.99 0.12 16.62
N VAL A 72 -26.63 1.27 16.88
CA VAL A 72 -26.36 2.53 16.16
C VAL A 72 -24.98 3.09 16.51
N SER A 73 -24.59 3.09 17.78
CA SER A 73 -23.30 3.66 18.19
C SER A 73 -22.11 2.83 17.70
N CYS A 74 -22.24 1.51 17.61
CA CYS A 74 -21.12 0.64 17.23
C CYS A 74 -21.13 0.21 15.75
N HIS A 75 -22.24 0.36 15.00
CA HIS A 75 -22.35 -0.16 13.62
C HIS A 75 -22.96 0.83 12.61
N HIS A 76 -22.94 2.15 12.86
CA HIS A 76 -23.56 3.16 11.98
C HIS A 76 -23.17 3.04 10.49
N ASP A 77 -21.96 2.57 10.18
CA ASP A 77 -21.45 2.38 8.82
C ASP A 77 -22.21 1.31 8.01
N LYS A 78 -22.95 0.41 8.67
CA LYS A 78 -23.74 -0.66 8.02
C LYS A 78 -25.22 -0.28 7.84
N LEU A 79 -25.65 0.86 8.38
CA LEU A 79 -27.06 1.25 8.48
C LEU A 79 -27.55 2.15 7.33
N TYR A 80 -26.66 2.78 6.57
CA TYR A 80 -27.04 3.61 5.43
C TYR A 80 -26.84 2.86 4.12
N SER A 81 -27.94 2.63 3.40
CA SER A 81 -27.92 2.08 2.05
C SER A 81 -27.51 3.18 1.06
N PRO A 82 -26.99 2.85 -0.15
CA PRO A 82 -26.71 3.87 -1.18
C PRO A 82 -27.89 4.82 -1.45
N LYS A 83 -29.14 4.36 -1.25
CA LYS A 83 -30.37 5.16 -1.38
C LYS A 83 -30.54 6.27 -0.34
N ASP A 84 -29.83 6.20 0.79
CA ASP A 84 -29.90 7.18 1.87
C ASP A 84 -28.94 8.36 1.65
N TYR A 85 -28.04 8.25 0.67
CA TYR A 85 -27.18 9.35 0.25
C TYR A 85 -27.94 10.29 -0.70
N ARG A 86 -27.68 11.59 -0.56
CA ARG A 86 -28.35 12.63 -1.35
C ARG A 86 -27.96 12.60 -2.84
N ASP A 87 -26.79 12.05 -3.14
CA ASP A 87 -26.23 11.88 -4.48
C ASP A 87 -25.22 10.73 -4.45
N ASP A 88 -25.13 9.95 -5.53
CA ASP A 88 -24.25 8.79 -5.67
C ASP A 88 -22.78 9.20 -5.52
N ASN A 89 -22.42 10.43 -5.92
CA ASN A 89 -21.07 10.96 -5.73
C ASN A 89 -20.69 11.15 -4.26
N SER A 90 -21.66 11.45 -3.40
CA SER A 90 -21.39 11.62 -1.95
C SER A 90 -21.06 10.27 -1.31
N PHE A 91 -21.76 9.21 -1.71
CA PHE A 91 -21.47 7.84 -1.28
C PHE A 91 -20.07 7.39 -1.74
N LEU A 92 -19.76 7.58 -3.02
CA LEU A 92 -18.45 7.24 -3.59
C LEU A 92 -17.31 8.04 -2.95
N LYS A 93 -17.54 9.32 -2.61
CA LYS A 93 -16.56 10.15 -1.91
C LYS A 93 -16.27 9.62 -0.51
N THR A 94 -17.26 9.16 0.25
CA THR A 94 -17.03 8.56 1.58
C THR A 94 -16.25 7.25 1.49
N LEU A 95 -16.53 6.40 0.49
CA LEU A 95 -15.76 5.18 0.26
C LEU A 95 -14.31 5.48 -0.15
N LYS A 96 -14.12 6.45 -1.07
CA LYS A 96 -12.80 6.87 -1.53
C LYS A 96 -12.00 7.54 -0.41
N GLN A 97 -12.62 8.38 0.40
CA GLN A 97 -11.98 9.04 1.55
C GLN A 97 -11.55 8.01 2.61
N LYS A 98 -12.41 7.03 2.94
CA LYS A 98 -12.04 5.96 3.89
C LYS A 98 -10.87 5.09 3.39
N ALA A 99 -10.75 4.90 2.08
CA ALA A 99 -9.62 4.21 1.46
C ALA A 99 -8.33 5.07 1.45
N ILE A 100 -8.45 6.39 1.27
CA ILE A 100 -7.34 7.35 1.30
C ILE A 100 -6.84 7.59 2.73
N ASP A 101 -7.74 7.74 3.70
CA ASP A 101 -7.40 7.96 5.11
C ASP A 101 -6.68 6.74 5.72
N ALA A 102 -6.98 5.53 5.22
CA ALA A 102 -6.26 4.32 5.57
C ALA A 102 -4.86 4.24 4.94
N SER A 103 -4.58 5.00 3.88
CA SER A 103 -3.36 4.92 3.08
C SER A 103 -2.39 6.10 3.26
N GLU A 104 -2.85 7.29 3.70
CA GLU A 104 -1.99 8.49 3.80
C GLU A 104 -1.26 8.65 5.15
N SER A 105 -1.62 7.93 6.22
CA SER A 105 -1.09 8.17 7.58
C SER A 105 -0.30 7.01 8.20
N SER A 106 -0.10 5.88 7.50
CA SER A 106 0.63 4.76 8.10
C SER A 106 2.13 4.89 7.87
N LYS A 107 2.91 4.72 8.95
CA LYS A 107 4.36 4.46 8.91
C LYS A 107 4.73 3.44 7.83
N ASP A 108 3.86 2.43 7.62
CA ASP A 108 4.04 1.39 6.62
C ASP A 108 4.21 1.93 5.21
N VAL A 109 3.51 3.02 4.83
CA VAL A 109 3.63 3.58 3.49
C VAL A 109 4.97 4.29 3.30
N THR A 110 5.43 5.03 4.30
CA THR A 110 6.75 5.65 4.28
C THR A 110 7.84 4.59 4.19
N ASP A 111 7.79 3.56 5.03
CA ASP A 111 8.74 2.44 5.02
C ASP A 111 8.79 1.76 3.64
N LEU A 112 7.63 1.60 2.97
CA LEU A 112 7.56 1.01 1.63
C LEU A 112 8.09 1.93 0.52
N LEU A 113 8.00 3.24 0.67
CA LEU A 113 8.56 4.20 -0.30
C LEU A 113 10.09 4.33 -0.14
N GLU A 114 10.60 4.16 1.07
CA GLU A 114 12.04 4.17 1.37
C GLU A 114 12.76 2.86 0.99
N TYR A 115 12.01 1.80 0.66
CA TYR A 115 12.60 0.52 0.23
C TYR A 115 13.57 0.70 -0.94
N GLY A 116 14.71 -0.02 -0.85
CA GLY A 116 15.81 0.09 -1.79
C GLY A 116 16.73 1.30 -1.59
N GLY A 117 16.46 2.20 -0.62
CA GLY A 117 17.31 3.35 -0.30
C GLY A 117 17.26 4.49 -1.33
N GLU A 118 17.83 5.65 -0.99
CA GLU A 118 17.87 6.84 -1.86
C GLU A 118 18.96 6.75 -2.95
N PHE A 119 18.90 5.74 -3.82
CA PHE A 119 19.77 5.66 -5.00
C PHE A 119 19.08 6.19 -6.25
N SER A 120 19.78 7.05 -7.00
CA SER A 120 19.24 7.68 -8.22
C SER A 120 18.88 6.66 -9.29
N ILE A 121 19.60 5.55 -9.38
CA ILE A 121 19.29 4.45 -10.30
C ILE A 121 17.90 3.83 -10.05
N VAL A 122 17.39 3.87 -8.82
CA VAL A 122 16.03 3.37 -8.54
C VAL A 122 14.99 4.32 -9.12
N SER A 123 15.18 5.64 -8.98
CA SER A 123 14.29 6.64 -9.57
C SER A 123 14.28 6.56 -11.10
N GLU A 124 15.45 6.41 -11.73
CA GLU A 124 15.54 6.16 -13.18
C GLU A 124 14.77 4.89 -13.59
N GLN A 125 14.88 3.82 -12.79
CA GLN A 125 14.15 2.58 -13.07
C GLN A 125 12.63 2.74 -12.89
N GLN A 126 12.17 3.59 -11.96
CA GLN A 126 10.76 3.94 -11.84
C GLN A 126 10.24 4.62 -13.11
N GLU A 127 10.95 5.63 -13.62
CA GLU A 127 10.57 6.33 -14.84
C GLU A 127 10.46 5.37 -16.05
N LEU A 128 11.37 4.40 -16.14
CA LEU A 128 11.31 3.37 -17.17
C LEU A 128 10.08 2.47 -17.03
N ILE A 129 9.74 2.05 -15.81
CA ILE A 129 8.54 1.23 -15.53
C ILE A 129 7.28 2.05 -15.83
N GLU A 130 7.19 3.29 -15.38
CA GLU A 130 6.04 4.17 -15.64
C GLU A 130 5.85 4.42 -17.14
N LYS A 131 6.95 4.63 -17.89
CA LYS A 131 6.91 4.73 -19.35
C LYS A 131 6.39 3.45 -19.99
N GLN A 132 6.80 2.27 -19.53
CA GLN A 132 6.30 0.99 -20.03
C GLN A 132 4.81 0.77 -19.73
N LEU A 133 4.34 1.20 -18.56
CA LEU A 133 2.92 1.15 -18.20
C LEU A 133 2.10 2.13 -19.06
N GLY A 134 2.60 3.36 -19.24
CA GLY A 134 1.96 4.37 -20.09
C GLY A 134 1.86 3.95 -21.55
N GLN A 135 2.86 3.24 -22.09
CA GLN A 135 2.80 2.66 -23.44
C GLN A 135 1.72 1.58 -23.60
N ARG A 136 1.18 1.06 -22.50
CA ARG A 136 0.14 0.01 -22.48
C ARG A 136 -1.21 0.55 -22.02
N ASP A 137 -1.36 1.87 -21.94
CA ASP A 137 -2.55 2.56 -21.41
C ASP A 137 -2.96 2.08 -20.00
N LEU A 138 -1.97 1.68 -19.18
CA LEU A 138 -2.19 1.27 -17.80
C LEU A 138 -2.15 2.48 -16.86
N ALA A 139 -2.99 2.46 -15.83
CA ALA A 139 -3.03 3.52 -14.83
C ALA A 139 -1.69 3.60 -14.06
N ILE A 140 -1.10 4.79 -14.04
CA ILE A 140 0.11 5.13 -13.27
C ILE A 140 -0.20 6.01 -12.05
N GLU A 141 -1.46 6.36 -11.86
CA GLU A 141 -1.92 7.22 -10.76
C GLU A 141 -2.26 6.42 -9.50
N GLY A 142 -2.23 7.09 -8.35
CA GLY A 142 -2.57 6.51 -7.05
C GLY A 142 -1.37 6.10 -6.22
N GLN A 143 -1.54 6.13 -4.90
CA GLN A 143 -0.48 5.86 -3.92
C GLN A 143 0.00 4.41 -3.98
N THR A 144 -0.92 3.44 -4.07
CA THR A 144 -0.57 2.02 -4.22
C THR A 144 0.28 1.79 -5.47
N THR A 145 -0.07 2.40 -6.60
CA THR A 145 0.69 2.29 -7.84
C THR A 145 2.11 2.82 -7.67
N LYS A 146 2.26 4.01 -7.07
CA LYS A 146 3.59 4.59 -6.76
C LYS A 146 4.43 3.67 -5.85
N ILE A 147 3.82 3.12 -4.81
CA ILE A 147 4.49 2.16 -3.91
C ILE A 147 4.95 0.91 -4.67
N LEU A 148 4.06 0.30 -5.47
CA LEU A 148 4.39 -0.92 -6.22
C LEU A 148 5.45 -0.68 -7.29
N VAL A 149 5.39 0.45 -8.00
CA VAL A 149 6.42 0.87 -8.96
C VAL A 149 7.76 1.07 -8.26
N ARG A 150 7.78 1.74 -7.11
CA ARG A 150 8.98 1.93 -6.29
C ARG A 150 9.58 0.60 -5.83
N GLN A 151 8.76 -0.28 -5.28
CA GLN A 151 9.17 -1.60 -4.80
C GLN A 151 9.74 -2.45 -5.94
N LEU A 152 9.06 -2.50 -7.09
CA LEU A 152 9.52 -3.23 -8.27
C LEU A 152 10.84 -2.67 -8.81
N ALA A 153 10.96 -1.34 -8.91
CA ALA A 153 12.17 -0.67 -9.35
C ALA A 153 13.35 -1.03 -8.44
N ALA A 154 13.16 -0.91 -7.12
CA ALA A 154 14.17 -1.25 -6.12
C ALA A 154 14.58 -2.73 -6.20
N SER A 155 13.62 -3.66 -6.29
CA SER A 155 13.92 -5.09 -6.43
C SER A 155 14.69 -5.40 -7.73
N GLN A 156 14.36 -4.74 -8.84
CA GLN A 156 15.09 -4.90 -10.10
C GLN A 156 16.52 -4.34 -10.01
N VAL A 157 16.70 -3.21 -9.33
CA VAL A 157 18.04 -2.63 -9.08
C VAL A 157 18.87 -3.53 -8.18
N ILE A 158 18.29 -4.08 -7.09
CA ILE A 158 18.97 -5.03 -6.21
C ILE A 158 19.40 -6.26 -7.00
N ALA A 159 18.49 -6.88 -7.77
CA ALA A 159 18.81 -8.04 -8.59
C ALA A 159 19.89 -7.74 -9.63
N TRP A 160 19.86 -6.55 -10.25
CA TRP A 160 20.91 -6.10 -11.15
C TRP A 160 22.26 -5.95 -10.43
N PHE A 161 22.27 -5.33 -9.25
CA PHE A 161 23.47 -5.14 -8.45
C PHE A 161 24.09 -6.49 -8.05
N GLU A 162 23.29 -7.41 -7.49
CA GLU A 162 23.77 -8.73 -7.06
C GLU A 162 24.34 -9.51 -8.23
N LYS A 163 23.62 -9.57 -9.35
CA LYS A 163 24.12 -10.20 -10.57
C LYS A 163 25.46 -9.61 -11.00
N THR A 164 25.54 -8.27 -11.05
CA THR A 164 26.76 -7.56 -11.43
C THR A 164 27.91 -7.89 -10.47
N TYR A 165 27.66 -7.88 -9.16
CA TYR A 165 28.65 -8.18 -8.12
C TYR A 165 29.18 -9.62 -8.22
N TYR A 166 28.32 -10.58 -8.55
CA TYR A 166 28.74 -11.97 -8.72
C TYR A 166 29.49 -12.21 -10.03
N ASP A 167 29.11 -11.52 -11.10
CA ASP A 167 29.72 -11.65 -12.43
C ASP A 167 31.11 -10.97 -12.55
N ILE A 168 31.43 -10.00 -11.68
CA ILE A 168 32.72 -9.29 -11.72
C ILE A 168 33.69 -9.74 -10.64
N PHE A 169 34.96 -9.60 -10.95
CA PHE A 169 36.14 -9.86 -10.13
C PHE A 169 36.36 -8.77 -9.07
N GLY A 170 36.96 -9.13 -7.92
CA GLY A 170 37.36 -8.15 -6.90
C GLY A 170 38.35 -7.13 -7.44
N SER A 171 39.23 -7.59 -8.33
CA SER A 171 40.15 -6.72 -9.09
C SER A 171 39.44 -5.73 -10.03
N GLN A 172 38.28 -6.11 -10.59
CA GLN A 172 37.43 -5.22 -11.39
C GLN A 172 36.68 -4.22 -10.50
N ILE A 173 36.25 -4.61 -9.30
CA ILE A 173 35.67 -3.68 -8.32
C ILE A 173 36.69 -2.61 -7.93
N ALA A 174 37.93 -3.00 -7.65
CA ALA A 174 39.01 -2.06 -7.35
C ALA A 174 39.29 -1.12 -8.53
N LEU A 175 39.22 -1.62 -9.76
CA LEU A 175 39.31 -0.79 -10.97
C LEU A 175 38.16 0.23 -11.05
N LEU A 176 36.92 -0.18 -10.77
CA LEU A 176 35.78 0.74 -10.73
C LEU A 176 35.97 1.82 -9.66
N GLN A 177 36.42 1.46 -8.46
CA GLN A 177 36.73 2.43 -7.41
C GLN A 177 37.82 3.42 -7.84
N LEU A 178 38.89 2.94 -8.48
CA LEU A 178 39.93 3.79 -9.03
C LEU A 178 39.38 4.74 -10.12
N ALA A 179 38.52 4.23 -11.00
CA ALA A 179 37.87 5.00 -12.05
C ALA A 179 36.85 6.01 -11.50
N SER A 180 36.28 5.79 -10.31
CA SER A 180 35.41 6.76 -9.63
C SER A 180 36.18 7.95 -9.05
N LEU A 181 37.46 7.75 -8.70
CA LEU A 181 38.33 8.78 -8.14
C LEU A 181 39.11 9.60 -9.18
N LYS A 182 39.04 9.20 -10.45
CA LYS A 182 39.79 9.80 -11.56
C LYS A 182 38.85 10.13 -12.71
N ASP A 183 39.20 11.14 -13.51
CA ASP A 183 38.44 11.43 -14.75
C ASP A 183 38.50 10.26 -15.74
N LYS A 184 39.64 9.57 -15.81
CA LYS A 184 39.83 8.35 -16.60
C LYS A 184 40.98 7.51 -16.06
N VAL A 185 40.93 6.21 -16.31
CA VAL A 185 42.03 5.27 -16.09
C VAL A 185 42.65 4.96 -17.45
N THR A 186 43.97 5.18 -17.58
CA THR A 186 44.68 5.01 -18.86
C THR A 186 44.82 3.54 -19.25
N ASP A 187 44.99 3.27 -20.54
CA ASP A 187 45.21 1.90 -21.05
C ASP A 187 46.46 1.27 -20.42
N GLU A 188 47.51 2.05 -20.16
CA GLU A 188 48.73 1.60 -19.50
C GLU A 188 48.49 1.21 -18.03
N GLU A 189 47.66 1.96 -17.30
CA GLU A 189 47.30 1.64 -15.92
C GLU A 189 46.48 0.36 -15.85
N ILE A 190 45.50 0.20 -16.75
CA ILE A 190 44.66 -1.01 -16.78
C ILE A 190 45.50 -2.24 -17.14
N SER A 191 46.38 -2.11 -18.13
CA SER A 191 47.28 -3.21 -18.52
C SER A 191 48.15 -3.63 -17.34
N LYS A 192 48.70 -2.68 -16.56
CA LYS A 192 49.47 -3.00 -15.34
C LYS A 192 48.63 -3.69 -14.28
N ILE A 193 47.39 -3.25 -14.06
CA ILE A 193 46.47 -3.88 -13.10
C ILE A 193 46.18 -5.31 -13.54
N PHE A 194 45.79 -5.50 -14.80
CA PHE A 194 45.46 -6.80 -15.36
C PHE A 194 46.64 -7.78 -15.30
N GLU A 195 47.85 -7.36 -15.71
CA GLU A 195 49.03 -8.23 -15.68
C GLU A 195 49.40 -8.64 -14.24
N LYS A 196 49.29 -7.73 -13.27
CA LYS A 196 49.48 -8.08 -11.85
C LYS A 196 48.49 -9.16 -11.41
N VAL A 197 47.21 -8.92 -11.69
CA VAL A 197 46.10 -9.79 -11.31
C VAL A 197 46.22 -11.17 -11.97
N LYS A 198 46.60 -11.20 -13.26
CA LYS A 198 46.87 -12.40 -14.04
C LYS A 198 48.07 -13.19 -13.51
N HIS A 199 49.15 -12.51 -13.14
CA HIS A 199 50.34 -13.15 -12.56
C HIS A 199 50.04 -13.79 -11.20
N GLU A 200 49.22 -13.14 -10.37
CA GLU A 200 48.81 -13.68 -9.07
C GLU A 200 47.85 -14.88 -9.22
N ASN A 201 47.20 -15.04 -10.38
CA ASN A 201 46.14 -16.02 -10.60
C ASN A 201 46.15 -16.66 -12.01
N PRO A 202 47.24 -17.36 -12.37
CA PRO A 202 47.46 -17.86 -13.72
C PRO A 202 46.44 -18.94 -14.13
N GLU A 203 45.89 -19.70 -13.18
CA GLU A 203 44.91 -20.76 -13.46
C GLU A 203 43.59 -20.21 -14.01
N ALA A 204 43.16 -19.03 -13.56
CA ALA A 204 41.90 -18.42 -13.98
C ALA A 204 42.07 -17.52 -15.23
N LEU A 205 43.15 -16.73 -15.27
CA LEU A 205 43.32 -15.65 -16.26
C LEU A 205 44.47 -15.87 -17.26
N GLY A 206 45.17 -17.00 -17.21
CA GLY A 206 46.37 -17.25 -18.03
C GLY A 206 46.15 -17.05 -19.54
N SER A 207 44.99 -17.46 -20.06
CA SER A 207 44.61 -17.30 -21.47
C SER A 207 43.89 -15.98 -21.78
N TRP A 208 43.56 -15.18 -20.76
CA TRP A 208 42.78 -13.96 -20.95
C TRP A 208 43.64 -12.81 -21.46
N SER A 209 43.00 -11.93 -22.23
CA SER A 209 43.48 -10.62 -22.66
C SER A 209 42.88 -9.50 -21.80
N THR A 210 43.46 -8.29 -21.87
CA THR A 210 42.92 -7.12 -21.19
C THR A 210 41.52 -6.79 -21.69
N GLU A 211 41.27 -6.96 -22.99
CA GLU A 211 39.98 -6.74 -23.61
C GLU A 211 38.90 -7.67 -23.03
N GLN A 212 39.20 -8.96 -22.88
CA GLN A 212 38.30 -9.94 -22.26
C GLN A 212 38.07 -9.62 -20.78
N TYR A 213 39.11 -9.19 -20.08
CA TYR A 213 38.99 -8.75 -18.69
C TYR A 213 38.10 -7.51 -18.53
N LEU A 214 37.99 -6.63 -19.53
CA LEU A 214 37.11 -5.46 -19.47
C LEU A 214 35.74 -5.68 -20.11
N GLU A 215 35.57 -6.74 -20.90
CA GLU A 215 34.41 -6.95 -21.77
C GLU A 215 33.09 -6.83 -21.02
N TYR A 216 32.97 -7.50 -19.87
CA TYR A 216 31.75 -7.44 -19.06
C TYR A 216 31.49 -6.01 -18.54
N LEU A 217 32.51 -5.30 -18.05
CA LEU A 217 32.35 -3.94 -17.51
C LEU A 217 31.86 -2.96 -18.60
N ILE A 218 32.33 -3.14 -19.84
CA ILE A 218 31.91 -2.34 -20.98
C ILE A 218 30.48 -2.72 -21.42
N GLN A 219 30.18 -4.01 -21.57
CA GLN A 219 28.85 -4.48 -22.00
C GLN A 219 27.75 -4.16 -20.98
N SER A 220 28.06 -4.24 -19.69
CA SER A 220 27.16 -3.85 -18.59
C SER A 220 27.04 -2.33 -18.41
N LYS A 221 27.83 -1.55 -19.16
CA LYS A 221 27.93 -0.08 -19.10
C LYS A 221 28.39 0.44 -17.74
N LEU A 222 29.25 -0.28 -17.04
CA LEU A 222 29.87 0.21 -15.79
C LEU A 222 31.03 1.17 -16.09
N ILE A 223 31.75 0.91 -17.19
CA ILE A 223 32.76 1.80 -17.75
C ILE A 223 32.50 2.03 -19.23
N GLU A 224 33.07 3.10 -19.77
CA GLU A 224 33.05 3.41 -21.18
C GLU A 224 34.44 3.76 -21.69
N LYS A 225 34.69 3.44 -22.96
CA LYS A 225 35.96 3.74 -23.62
C LYS A 225 36.02 5.23 -23.99
N VAL A 226 37.10 5.89 -23.60
CA VAL A 226 37.45 7.26 -23.96
C VAL A 226 38.80 7.26 -24.68
N ASP A 227 39.24 8.39 -25.24
CA ASP A 227 40.39 8.47 -26.16
C ASP A 227 41.61 7.60 -25.79
N LYS A 228 42.08 7.72 -24.55
CA LYS A 228 43.27 7.01 -24.03
C LYS A 228 42.95 6.38 -22.68
N GLY A 229 41.96 5.49 -22.66
CA GLY A 229 41.57 4.74 -21.48
C GLY A 229 40.07 4.61 -21.30
N PHE A 230 39.64 4.53 -20.04
CA PHE A 230 38.26 4.26 -19.68
C PHE A 230 37.79 5.21 -18.58
N ALA A 231 36.56 5.67 -18.70
CA ALA A 231 35.87 6.46 -17.68
C ALA A 231 34.77 5.61 -17.03
N ILE A 232 34.49 5.87 -15.76
CA ILE A 232 33.35 5.26 -15.09
C ILE A 232 32.06 5.94 -15.57
N THR A 233 31.00 5.16 -15.75
CA THR A 233 29.68 5.72 -16.11
C THR A 233 28.90 6.14 -14.87
N VAL A 234 27.75 6.79 -15.06
CA VAL A 234 26.78 7.01 -13.97
C VAL A 234 26.38 5.67 -13.33
N ARG A 235 26.14 4.64 -14.15
CA ARG A 235 25.78 3.30 -13.69
C ARG A 235 26.89 2.62 -12.88
N GLY A 236 28.14 2.79 -13.29
CA GLY A 236 29.30 2.31 -12.54
C GLY A 236 29.41 2.99 -11.17
N ASN A 237 29.18 4.30 -11.11
CA ASN A 237 29.15 5.02 -9.83
C ASN A 237 28.00 4.57 -8.93
N GLU A 238 26.81 4.35 -9.47
CA GLU A 238 25.68 3.82 -8.70
C GLU A 238 25.97 2.42 -8.16
N PHE A 239 26.63 1.55 -8.94
CA PHE A 239 27.10 0.25 -8.45
C PHE A 239 28.02 0.39 -7.23
N ILE A 240 29.00 1.31 -7.27
CA ILE A 240 29.90 1.56 -6.14
C ILE A 240 29.13 2.10 -4.93
N LYS A 241 28.21 3.05 -5.13
CA LYS A 241 27.39 3.60 -4.03
C LYS A 241 26.56 2.51 -3.35
N ILE A 242 25.92 1.63 -4.14
CA ILE A 242 25.15 0.50 -3.60
C ILE A 242 26.10 -0.46 -2.86
N LEU A 243 27.27 -0.77 -3.43
CA LEU A 243 28.28 -1.61 -2.78
C LEU A 243 28.66 -1.05 -1.39
N THR A 244 29.01 0.24 -1.31
CA THR A 244 29.38 0.92 -0.05
C THR A 244 28.25 0.99 0.96
N GLY A 245 27.00 1.17 0.49
CA GLY A 245 25.82 1.18 1.35
C GLY A 245 25.32 -0.21 1.76
N SER A 246 25.88 -1.27 1.17
CA SER A 246 25.47 -2.66 1.40
C SER A 246 26.42 -3.40 2.33
N GLY A 247 26.03 -4.60 2.76
CA GLY A 247 26.90 -5.52 3.51
C GLY A 247 27.90 -6.31 2.66
N TYR A 248 28.00 -6.04 1.35
CA TYR A 248 28.90 -6.76 0.45
C TYR A 248 30.35 -6.23 0.56
N SER A 249 31.33 -7.14 0.48
CA SER A 249 32.75 -6.77 0.54
C SER A 249 33.26 -6.26 -0.81
N ALA A 250 34.00 -5.15 -0.81
CA ALA A 250 34.76 -4.73 -1.99
C ALA A 250 36.00 -5.61 -2.22
N GLU A 251 36.53 -6.22 -1.16
CA GLU A 251 37.66 -7.15 -1.20
C GLU A 251 37.15 -8.57 -1.43
N LYS A 252 36.67 -8.82 -2.66
CA LYS A 252 36.34 -10.16 -3.15
C LYS A 252 37.64 -10.84 -3.60
N ASN A 253 37.68 -12.18 -3.54
CA ASN A 253 38.69 -12.95 -4.27
C ASN A 253 38.70 -12.52 -5.74
N LEU A 254 39.82 -12.83 -6.39
CA LEU A 254 40.11 -12.49 -7.78
C LEU A 254 38.86 -12.23 -8.61
#